data_AF-X8CF33-F1
#
_entry.id   AF-X8CF33-F1
#
_cell.length_a   1.000
_cell.length_b   1.000
_cell.length_c   1.000
_cell.angle_alpha   90.00
_cell.angle_beta   90.00
_cell.angle_gamma   90.00
#
_symmetry.space_group_name_H-M   'P 1'
#
loop_
_entity.id
_entity.type
_entity.pdbx_description
1 polymer ?
#
loop_
_entity_poly.entity_id
_entity_poly.type
_entity_poly.pdbx_seq_one_letter_code
_entity_poly.pdbx_strand_id
1 'polypeptide(L)' 'MALRITAEEVAEFLAPFGWRLIEQVGPEQLVHRYVQPTGRNLTASEIEWSAYAEKT' A
#
# COMPACT_ATOMS: atom_id res chain seq x y z
N MET A 1 -10.47 -17.71 -7.41
CA MET A 1 -9.64 -16.86 -8.30
C MET A 1 -9.18 -15.68 -7.48
N ALA A 2 -7.92 -15.66 -7.05
CA ALA A 2 -7.33 -14.42 -6.56
C ALA A 2 -7.10 -13.54 -7.80
N LEU A 3 -7.69 -12.35 -7.85
CA LEU A 3 -7.32 -11.35 -8.84
C LEU A 3 -5.85 -11.00 -8.56
N ARG A 4 -4.97 -11.38 -9.47
CA ARG A 4 -3.58 -10.89 -9.47
C ARG A 4 -3.63 -9.48 -10.03
N ILE A 5 -3.30 -8.51 -9.20
CA ILE A 5 -3.26 -7.08 -9.54
C ILE A 5 -1.79 -6.67 -9.39
N THR A 6 -1.22 -6.03 -10.41
CA THR A 6 0.13 -5.47 -10.31
C THR A 6 0.13 -4.17 -9.52
N ALA A 7 1.31 -3.66 -9.19
CA ALA A 7 1.41 -2.40 -8.45
C ALA A 7 0.78 -1.23 -9.24
N GLU A 8 0.93 -1.23 -10.56
CA GLU A 8 0.44 -0.18 -11.47
C GLU A 8 -1.08 -0.23 -11.64
N GLU A 9 -1.68 -1.40 -11.48
CA GLU A 9 -3.12 -1.63 -11.67
C GLU A 9 -3.96 -1.24 -10.44
N VAL A 10 -3.35 -0.93 -9.30
CA VAL A 10 -4.07 -0.64 -8.05
C VAL A 10 -5.03 0.53 -8.19
N ALA A 11 -4.63 1.60 -8.88
CA ALA A 11 -5.49 2.78 -9.06
C ALA A 11 -6.76 2.44 -9.88
N GLU A 12 -6.58 1.72 -10.99
CA GLU A 12 -7.67 1.29 -11.86
C GLU A 12 -8.57 0.26 -11.18
N PHE A 13 -7.99 -0.62 -10.36
CA PHE A 13 -8.74 -1.57 -9.56
C PHE A 13 -9.64 -0.89 -8.52
N LEU A 14 -9.17 0.20 -7.90
CA LEU A 14 -9.90 0.93 -6.86
C LEU A 14 -11.03 1.82 -7.41
N ALA A 15 -10.87 2.38 -8.62
CA ALA A 15 -11.79 3.37 -9.16
C ALA A 15 -13.26 2.91 -9.26
N PRO A 16 -13.60 1.68 -9.72
CA PRO A 16 -14.98 1.20 -9.76
C PRO A 16 -15.66 1.11 -8.39
N PHE A 17 -14.89 1.06 -7.31
CA PHE A 17 -15.39 1.02 -5.94
C PHE A 17 -15.54 2.42 -5.31
N GLY A 18 -15.31 3.49 -6.07
CA GLY A 18 -15.36 4.87 -5.57
C GLY A 18 -14.19 5.22 -4.66
N TRP A 19 -13.02 4.62 -4.89
CA TRP A 19 -11.80 4.94 -4.17
C TRP A 19 -10.76 5.56 -5.10
N ARG A 20 -10.07 6.59 -4.62
CA ARG A 20 -8.94 7.23 -5.29
C ARG A 20 -7.66 6.90 -4.57
N LEU A 21 -6.71 6.29 -5.27
CA LEU A 21 -5.37 6.00 -4.74
C LEU A 21 -4.62 7.31 -4.44
N ILE A 22 -4.04 7.41 -3.24
CA ILE A 22 -3.24 8.55 -2.78
C ILE A 22 -1.77 8.18 -2.70
N GLU A 23 -1.46 7.04 -2.07
CA GLU A 23 -0.10 6.55 -1.91
C GLU A 23 -0.08 5.03 -2.02
N GLN A 24 1.01 4.51 -2.57
CA GLN A 24 1.35 3.09 -2.52
C GLN A 24 2.80 2.95 -2.09
N VAL A 25 3.05 2.08 -1.11
CA VAL A 25 4.39 1.84 -0.56
C VAL A 25 4.69 0.35 -0.48
N GLY A 26 5.92 0.02 -0.86
CA GLY A 26 6.50 -1.28 -0.59
C GLY A 26 6.97 -1.40 0.87
N PRO A 27 7.42 -2.58 1.27
CA PRO A 27 7.74 -2.90 2.66
C PRO A 27 8.89 -2.06 3.24
N GLU A 28 9.93 -1.81 2.45
CA GLU A 28 11.05 -0.94 2.86
C GLU A 28 10.58 0.50 3.10
N GLN A 29 9.79 1.05 2.17
CA GLN A 29 9.25 2.40 2.32
C GLN A 29 8.27 2.49 3.49
N LEU A 30 7.47 1.46 3.74
CA LEU A 30 6.59 1.37 4.91
C LEU A 30 7.38 1.45 6.21
N VAL A 31 8.45 0.64 6.34
CA VAL A 31 9.31 0.64 7.53
C VAL A 31 9.97 2.01 7.71
N HIS A 32 10.56 2.56 6.66
CA HIS A 32 11.27 3.82 6.73
C HIS A 32 10.35 5.00 7.07
N ARG A 33 9.17 5.09 6.44
CA ARG A 33 8.25 6.24 6.60
C ARG A 33 7.41 6.16 7.86
N TYR A 34 7.00 4.96 8.28
CA TYR A 34 5.95 4.81 9.30
C TYR A 34 6.38 4.01 10.53
N VAL A 35 7.36 3.11 10.43
CA VAL A 35 7.79 2.29 11.58
C VAL A 35 8.93 2.96 12.33
N GLN A 36 10.04 3.26 11.63
CA GLN A 36 11.25 3.81 12.22
C GLN A 36 11.01 5.12 13.02
N PRO A 37 10.19 6.09 12.54
CA PRO A 37 9.94 7.32 13.29
C PRO A 37 9.24 7.10 14.63
N THR A 38 8.60 5.94 14.83
CA THR A 38 7.94 5.60 16.10
C THR A 38 8.89 5.01 17.14
N GLY A 39 10.18 4.81 16.80
CA GLY A 39 11.17 4.16 17.66
C GLY A 39 10.97 2.63 17.79
N ARG A 40 10.06 2.05 17.01
CA ARG A 40 9.81 0.60 17.01
C ARG A 40 10.87 -0.14 16.20
N ASN A 41 11.31 -1.28 16.72
CA ASN A 41 12.17 -2.22 16.00
C ASN A 41 11.32 -3.35 15.40
N LEU A 42 10.59 -3.04 14.34
CA LEU A 42 9.77 -3.99 13.59
C LEU A 42 10.14 -3.95 12.12
N THR A 43 9.97 -5.07 11.43
CA THR A 43 10.10 -5.18 9.97
C THR A 43 8.73 -5.28 9.32
N ALA A 44 8.68 -5.13 7.99
CA ALA A 44 7.51 -5.45 7.18
C ALA A 44 7.78 -6.72 6.38
N SER A 45 6.72 -7.45 6.04
CA SER A 45 6.81 -8.62 5.17
C SER A 45 7.19 -8.21 3.75
N GLU A 46 8.16 -8.89 3.13
CA GLU A 46 8.63 -8.55 1.78
C GLU A 46 7.57 -8.71 0.69
N ILE A 47 6.52 -9.49 0.97
CA ILE A 47 5.40 -9.73 0.05
C ILE A 47 4.24 -8.74 0.25
N GLU A 48 4.23 -7.97 1.35
CA GLU A 48 3.14 -7.06 1.67
C GLU A 48 3.36 -5.68 1.05
N TRP A 49 2.31 -5.19 0.39
CA TRP A 49 2.25 -3.84 -0.16
C TRP A 49 1.06 -3.12 0.44
N SER A 50 1.23 -1.83 0.73
CA SER A 50 0.19 -1.00 1.33
C SER A 50 -0.25 0.08 0.35
N ALA A 51 -1.56 0.28 0.24
CA ALA A 51 -2.17 1.35 -0.55
C ALA A 51 -3.04 2.22 0.38
N TYR A 52 -2.72 3.50 0.46
CA TYR A 52 -3.56 4.50 1.10
C TYR A 52 -4.44 5.15 0.04
N ALA A 53 -5.75 5.11 0.26
CA ALA A 53 -6.75 5.63 -0.67
C ALA A 53 -7.85 6.38 0.10
N GLU A 54 -8.50 7.32 -0.58
CA GLU A 54 -9.66 8.03 -0.05
C GLU A 54 -10.92 7.60 -0.80
N LYS A 55 -12.06 7.63 -0.13
CA LYS A 55 -13.35 7.36 -0.76
C LYS A 55 -13.89 8.65 -1.37
N THR A 56 -14.25 8.60 -2.65
CA THR A 56 -14.88 9.68 -3.41
C THR A 56 -16.40 9.53 -3.46
#